data_AF-A0A7W7KD12-F1
#
_entry.id   AF-A0A7W7KD12-F1
#
_cell.length_a   1.000
_cell.length_b   1.000
_cell.length_c   1.000
_cell.angle_alpha   90.00
_cell.angle_beta   90.00
_cell.angle_gamma   90.00
#
_symmetry.space_group_name_H-M   'P 1'
#
loop_
_entity.id
_entity.type
_entity.pdbx_description
1 polymer ?
#
loop_
_entity_poly.entity_id
_entity_poly.type
_entity_poly.pdbx_seq_one_letter_code
_entity_poly.pdbx_strand_id
1 'polypeptide(L)'
;MASRVRSAMQFRKRVCVLLLAGLAGCASLPASGPTGKQIVRSALDPEASTPIRVIELSALADVPQSTISALPAALNVDLAPPPTDMIGPGDILDINIYEAGVTLFSSGSPAGEKAGSIAVNAGVQAQKLPPTRVNDDGDIAIPYAGKLHVVGHTIGEAEQMIRRSLRGLSQNPQVIVTLSQAITNTVIVSGEVTRPGRLVLQTNRETLSDVVALAGGYRGSARDLTLRLVRRNENIDLRLEDLIDQPSLDVRAYPGDRLMLINAPRSFSVMGAPGRVEQVPFSRSRTSLAAAVAAAGGVNPGLGDPAAIFVFRFVVDAKGNQEPVVYHLNMMRAGAYFVAQRFDMRDGDVLYVGNAAANQPSKVLQLVSQLFSPLMTVTAAVQTVQNSNNN
;
A
#
# COMPACT_ATOMS: atom_id res chain seq x y z
N MET A 1 -8.40 14.50 -87.53
CA MET A 1 -8.50 13.32 -86.62
C MET A 1 -7.46 13.30 -85.49
N ALA A 2 -6.28 13.94 -85.62
CA ALA A 2 -5.21 13.88 -84.61
C ALA A 2 -5.45 14.71 -83.31
N SER A 3 -6.31 15.74 -83.30
CA SER A 3 -6.54 16.59 -82.11
C SER A 3 -7.42 15.93 -81.04
N ARG A 4 -8.37 15.07 -81.43
CA ARG A 4 -9.27 14.37 -80.49
C ARG A 4 -8.53 13.30 -79.67
N VAL A 5 -7.51 12.67 -80.23
CA VAL A 5 -6.71 11.63 -79.54
C VAL A 5 -5.79 12.23 -78.46
N ARG A 6 -5.20 13.41 -78.71
CA ARG A 6 -4.38 14.11 -77.70
C ARG A 6 -5.20 14.59 -76.49
N SER A 7 -6.44 15.05 -76.72
CA SER A 7 -7.34 15.46 -75.64
C SER A 7 -7.74 14.30 -74.72
N ALA A 8 -8.08 13.15 -75.30
CA ALA A 8 -8.42 11.94 -74.53
C ALA A 8 -7.23 11.42 -73.70
N MET A 9 -6.01 11.53 -74.21
CA MET A 9 -4.80 11.10 -73.51
C MET A 9 -4.39 12.06 -72.38
N GLN A 10 -4.62 13.37 -72.53
CA GLN A 10 -4.43 14.33 -71.45
C GLN A 10 -5.51 14.22 -70.35
N PHE A 11 -6.76 13.91 -70.72
CA PHE A 11 -7.82 13.66 -69.75
C PHE A 11 -7.52 12.42 -68.88
N ARG A 12 -7.06 11.31 -69.50
CA ARG A 12 -6.62 10.11 -68.75
C ARG A 12 -5.45 10.39 -67.81
N LYS A 13 -4.47 11.21 -68.22
CA LYS A 13 -3.34 11.61 -67.35
C LYS A 13 -3.81 12.46 -66.17
N ARG A 14 -4.72 13.43 -66.39
CA ARG A 14 -5.28 14.27 -65.32
C ARG A 14 -6.13 13.46 -64.33
N VAL A 15 -6.90 12.49 -64.80
CA VAL A 15 -7.67 11.56 -63.95
C VAL A 15 -6.74 10.67 -63.12
N CYS A 16 -5.66 10.14 -63.70
CA CYS A 16 -4.68 9.35 -62.95
C CYS A 16 -3.97 10.18 -61.86
N VAL A 17 -3.59 11.43 -62.15
CA VAL A 17 -2.95 12.31 -61.15
C VAL A 17 -3.91 12.67 -60.02
N LEU A 18 -5.19 12.91 -60.31
CA LEU A 18 -6.23 13.13 -59.30
C LEU A 18 -6.50 11.88 -58.45
N LEU A 19 -6.48 10.69 -59.05
CA LEU A 19 -6.60 9.42 -58.33
C LEU A 19 -5.39 9.18 -57.41
N LEU A 20 -4.17 9.41 -57.90
CA LEU A 20 -2.94 9.31 -57.10
C LEU A 20 -2.88 10.33 -55.96
N ALA A 21 -3.39 11.55 -56.17
CA ALA A 21 -3.51 12.56 -55.11
C ALA A 21 -4.57 12.19 -54.06
N GLY A 22 -5.66 11.53 -54.46
CA GLY A 22 -6.68 11.02 -53.55
C GLY A 22 -6.19 9.87 -52.65
N LEU A 23 -5.29 9.02 -53.14
CA LEU A 23 -4.70 7.93 -52.34
C LEU A 23 -3.75 8.43 -51.24
N ALA A 24 -3.06 9.55 -51.46
CA ALA A 24 -2.15 10.12 -50.46
C ALA A 24 -2.87 10.71 -49.23
N GLY A 25 -4.16 11.05 -49.36
CA GLY A 25 -4.97 11.60 -48.27
C GLY A 25 -5.44 10.58 -47.23
N CYS A 26 -5.24 9.27 -47.45
CA CYS A 26 -5.66 8.22 -46.52
C CYS A 26 -4.60 7.89 -45.44
N ALA A 27 -3.47 8.59 -45.40
CA ALA A 27 -2.43 8.37 -44.40
C ALA A 27 -2.72 9.03 -43.04
N SER A 28 -3.71 9.92 -42.95
CA SER A 28 -4.05 10.67 -41.74
C SER A 28 -5.42 10.28 -41.17
N LEU A 29 -5.68 8.98 -41.02
CA LEU A 29 -6.84 8.58 -40.21
C LEU A 29 -6.59 8.98 -38.75
N PRO A 30 -7.57 9.59 -38.06
CA PRO A 30 -7.45 9.86 -36.63
C PRO A 30 -7.32 8.52 -35.89
N ALA A 31 -6.19 8.34 -35.22
CA ALA A 31 -5.91 7.20 -34.36
C ALA A 31 -5.95 7.67 -32.90
N SER A 32 -6.60 6.91 -32.03
CA SER A 32 -6.76 7.25 -30.61
C SER A 32 -5.50 7.00 -29.76
N GLY A 33 -4.33 6.84 -30.40
CA GLY A 33 -3.04 6.59 -29.74
C GLY A 33 -2.00 5.90 -30.65
N PRO A 34 -0.74 5.77 -30.19
CA PRO A 34 0.31 5.13 -30.94
C PRO A 34 0.07 3.62 -31.17
N THR A 35 0.60 3.10 -32.27
CA THR A 35 0.66 1.66 -32.55
C THR A 35 1.83 1.01 -31.80
N GLY A 36 1.80 -0.31 -31.61
CA GLY A 36 2.90 -1.00 -30.93
C GLY A 36 4.27 -0.78 -31.59
N LYS A 37 4.33 -0.71 -32.92
CA LYS A 37 5.57 -0.40 -33.66
C LYS A 37 6.07 1.02 -33.40
N GLN A 38 5.18 1.99 -33.18
CA GLN A 38 5.58 3.36 -32.86
C GLN A 38 6.13 3.45 -31.44
N ILE A 39 5.52 2.77 -30.47
CA ILE A 39 6.01 2.75 -29.08
C ILE A 39 7.42 2.17 -28.99
N VAL A 40 7.64 1.00 -29.61
CA VAL A 40 8.97 0.36 -29.61
C VAL A 40 10.01 1.24 -30.31
N ARG A 41 9.67 1.87 -31.45
CA ARG A 41 10.57 2.79 -32.15
C ARG A 41 10.90 4.03 -31.32
N SER A 42 9.91 4.67 -30.70
CA SER A 42 10.11 5.85 -29.87
C SER A 42 10.89 5.54 -28.59
N ALA A 43 10.79 4.32 -28.07
CA ALA A 43 11.58 3.89 -26.92
C ALA A 43 13.04 3.57 -27.26
N LEU A 44 13.32 3.15 -28.51
CA LEU A 44 14.66 2.88 -29.02
C LEU A 44 15.36 4.12 -29.61
N ASP A 45 14.70 5.28 -29.63
CA ASP A 45 15.22 6.51 -30.20
C ASP A 45 16.27 7.14 -29.25
N PRO A 46 17.56 7.26 -29.66
CA PRO A 46 18.62 7.79 -28.81
C PRO A 46 18.47 9.27 -28.45
N GLU A 47 17.63 10.01 -29.19
CA GLU A 47 17.41 11.46 -28.99
C GLU A 47 16.19 11.79 -28.09
N ALA A 48 15.50 10.78 -27.57
CA ALA A 48 14.38 10.99 -26.66
C ALA A 48 14.83 11.58 -25.31
N SER A 49 14.10 12.57 -24.80
CA SER A 49 14.41 13.30 -23.56
C SER A 49 14.46 12.42 -22.29
N THR A 50 13.93 11.21 -22.38
CA THR A 50 14.02 10.17 -21.34
C THR A 50 14.32 8.82 -22.02
N PRO A 51 15.48 8.19 -21.78
CA PRO A 51 15.76 6.86 -22.31
C PRO A 51 14.79 5.85 -21.68
N ILE A 52 13.99 5.18 -22.51
CA ILE A 52 13.01 4.18 -22.07
C ILE A 52 13.62 2.79 -22.28
N ARG A 53 13.69 1.98 -21.24
CA ARG A 53 14.12 0.58 -21.38
C ARG A 53 12.94 -0.30 -21.76
N VAL A 54 12.98 -0.91 -22.95
CA VAL A 54 11.96 -1.88 -23.38
C VAL A 54 12.39 -3.29 -23.01
N ILE A 55 11.52 -4.05 -22.35
CA ILE A 55 11.72 -5.46 -22.00
C ILE A 55 10.62 -6.28 -22.68
N GLU A 56 11.00 -7.19 -23.57
CA GLU A 56 10.06 -8.13 -24.19
C GLU A 56 9.81 -9.33 -23.26
N LEU A 57 8.56 -9.49 -22.83
CA LEU A 57 8.13 -10.58 -21.95
C LEU A 57 7.80 -11.84 -22.78
N SER A 58 8.83 -12.62 -23.12
CA SER A 58 8.66 -13.84 -23.93
C SER A 58 8.68 -15.13 -23.11
N ALA A 59 9.44 -15.15 -22.01
CA ALA A 59 9.61 -16.28 -21.12
C ALA A 59 9.36 -15.88 -19.65
N LEU A 60 9.19 -16.88 -18.78
CA LEU A 60 9.04 -16.67 -17.34
C LEU A 60 10.29 -16.05 -16.69
N ALA A 61 11.47 -16.21 -17.31
CA ALA A 61 12.72 -15.60 -16.85
C ALA A 61 12.74 -14.08 -17.03
N ASP A 62 11.96 -13.55 -17.97
CA ASP A 62 11.89 -12.11 -18.26
C ASP A 62 10.94 -11.37 -17.31
N VAL A 63 10.14 -12.12 -16.54
CA VAL A 63 9.24 -11.54 -15.54
C VAL A 63 10.08 -10.98 -14.40
N PRO A 64 9.99 -9.67 -14.10
CA PRO A 64 10.68 -9.12 -12.96
C PRO A 64 10.18 -9.83 -11.71
N GLN A 65 11.10 -10.46 -10.97
CA GLN A 65 10.73 -11.11 -9.73
C GLN A 65 10.11 -10.05 -8.81
N SER A 66 8.89 -10.31 -8.36
CA SER A 66 8.31 -9.60 -7.25
C SER A 66 9.15 -9.97 -6.04
N THR A 67 10.18 -9.17 -5.76
CA THR A 67 10.71 -9.08 -4.42
C THR A 67 9.53 -8.62 -3.58
N ILE A 68 8.83 -9.57 -2.95
CA ILE A 68 8.21 -9.30 -1.65
C ILE A 68 9.33 -8.59 -0.93
N SER A 69 9.15 -7.29 -0.68
CA SER A 69 10.19 -6.51 -0.01
C SER A 69 10.48 -7.32 1.23
N ALA A 70 11.62 -8.02 1.25
CA ALA A 70 11.98 -8.84 2.38
C ALA A 70 11.89 -7.89 3.56
N LEU A 71 11.20 -8.30 4.63
CA LEU A 71 11.15 -7.51 5.86
C LEU A 71 12.56 -6.95 6.05
N PRO A 72 12.74 -5.61 6.04
CA PRO A 72 14.07 -5.05 6.21
C PRO A 72 14.71 -5.72 7.42
N ALA A 73 16.01 -6.02 7.36
CA ALA A 73 16.69 -6.77 8.42
C ALA A 73 16.41 -6.21 9.83
N ALA A 74 16.09 -4.92 9.94
CA ALA A 74 15.60 -4.23 11.13
C ALA A 74 14.35 -4.86 11.81
N LEU A 75 13.48 -5.54 11.06
CA LEU A 75 12.29 -6.23 11.56
C LEU A 75 12.55 -7.68 11.98
N ASN A 76 13.57 -8.31 11.41
CA ASN A 76 13.95 -9.69 11.72
C ASN A 76 14.79 -9.82 12.99
N VAL A 77 14.99 -8.73 13.73
CA VAL A 77 15.60 -8.80 15.05
C VAL A 77 14.53 -9.31 16.02
N ASP A 78 14.44 -10.64 16.18
CA ASP A 78 13.68 -11.27 17.27
C ASP A 78 14.43 -10.95 18.57
N LEU A 79 14.21 -9.73 19.08
CA LEU A 79 14.71 -9.28 20.37
C LEU A 79 14.01 -10.13 21.42
N ALA A 80 14.78 -10.64 22.40
CA ALA A 80 14.19 -11.28 23.56
C ALA A 80 13.16 -10.31 24.18
N PRO A 81 11.91 -10.76 24.40
CA PRO A 81 10.88 -9.87 24.89
C PRO A 81 11.29 -9.38 26.29
N PRO A 82 11.19 -8.07 26.56
CA PRO A 82 11.42 -7.56 27.90
C PRO A 82 10.41 -8.20 28.86
N PRO A 83 10.76 -8.40 30.14
CA PRO A 83 9.80 -8.83 31.15
C PRO A 83 8.58 -7.91 31.17
N THR A 84 7.38 -8.49 31.27
CA THR A 84 6.11 -7.73 31.27
C THR A 84 5.91 -6.90 32.53
N ASP A 85 6.68 -7.21 33.57
CA ASP A 85 6.68 -6.57 34.88
C ASP A 85 7.88 -5.64 35.08
N MET A 86 8.60 -5.28 34.01
CA MET A 86 9.70 -4.33 34.10
C MET A 86 9.18 -2.91 34.29
N ILE A 87 9.73 -2.20 35.28
CA ILE A 87 9.34 -0.85 35.64
C ILE A 87 10.11 0.16 34.79
N GLY A 88 9.39 1.13 34.25
CA GLY A 88 9.95 2.24 33.49
C GLY A 88 9.49 3.63 33.98
N PRO A 89 10.12 4.70 33.46
CA PRO A 89 9.79 6.06 33.85
C PRO A 89 8.34 6.41 33.51
N GLY A 90 7.66 7.07 34.46
CA GLY A 90 6.26 7.47 34.33
C GLY A 90 5.23 6.41 34.71
N ASP A 91 5.63 5.15 34.92
CA ASP A 91 4.74 4.11 35.44
C ASP A 91 4.21 4.48 36.83
N ILE A 92 3.02 3.97 37.16
CA ILE A 92 2.39 4.21 38.47
C ILE A 92 2.33 2.92 39.26
N LEU A 93 2.99 2.92 40.41
CA LEU A 93 3.06 1.80 41.33
C LEU A 93 2.10 2.00 42.50
N ASP A 94 1.31 0.98 42.79
CA ASP A 94 0.55 0.83 44.02
C ASP A 94 1.38 -0.01 44.99
N ILE A 95 1.75 0.57 46.13
CA ILE A 95 2.65 -0.06 47.10
C ILE A 95 1.87 -0.28 48.39
N ASN A 96 1.74 -1.55 48.79
CA ASN A 96 1.10 -1.94 50.04
C ASN A 96 2.17 -2.50 50.99
N ILE A 97 2.24 -1.93 52.19
CA ILE A 97 3.18 -2.33 53.24
C ILE A 97 2.37 -2.92 54.39
N TYR A 98 2.66 -4.16 54.75
CA TYR A 98 2.06 -4.85 55.89
C TYR A 98 3.11 -4.98 56.99
N GLU A 99 2.72 -4.61 58.21
CA GLU A 99 3.57 -4.70 59.39
C GLU A 99 2.89 -5.58 60.45
N ALA A 100 3.71 -6.39 61.14
CA ALA A 100 3.28 -7.17 62.29
C ALA A 100 4.09 -6.72 63.52
N GLY A 101 3.46 -6.01 64.47
CA GLY A 101 4.12 -5.53 65.69
C GLY A 101 3.96 -4.02 65.93
N VAL A 102 5.05 -3.35 66.31
CA VAL A 102 5.07 -1.89 66.52
C VAL A 102 5.03 -1.19 65.16
N THR A 103 3.98 -0.40 64.91
CA THR A 103 3.71 0.19 63.60
C THR A 103 4.43 1.52 63.42
N LEU A 104 5.04 1.71 62.25
CA LEU A 104 5.69 2.97 61.85
C LEU A 104 4.72 3.90 61.10
N PHE A 105 3.66 3.31 60.52
CA PHE A 105 2.71 4.00 59.63
C PHE A 105 1.31 4.20 60.22
N SER A 106 1.14 4.23 61.55
CA SER A 106 -0.18 4.52 62.13
C SER A 106 -0.57 5.99 61.90
N SER A 107 -1.18 6.28 60.76
CA SER A 107 -1.86 7.55 60.53
C SER A 107 -3.07 7.61 61.46
N GLY A 108 -2.95 8.38 62.53
CA GLY A 108 -4.01 8.61 63.51
C GLY A 108 -5.23 9.31 62.90
N SER A 109 -6.40 8.91 63.37
CA SER A 109 -7.63 9.72 63.33
C SER A 109 -7.37 11.10 63.97
N PRO A 110 -7.99 12.19 63.47
CA PRO A 110 -7.82 13.50 64.08
C PRO A 110 -8.75 13.64 65.29
N ALA A 111 -8.22 13.43 66.49
CA ALA A 111 -8.58 14.19 67.71
C ALA A 111 -7.90 13.59 68.94
N GLY A 112 -7.08 14.40 69.62
CA GLY A 112 -6.73 14.17 71.02
C GLY A 112 -5.26 13.94 71.29
N GLU A 113 -4.60 15.03 71.66
CA GLU A 113 -3.33 15.14 72.38
C GLU A 113 -2.96 13.90 73.22
N LYS A 114 -1.80 13.31 72.93
CA LYS A 114 -0.78 12.94 73.93
C LYS A 114 0.51 12.48 73.24
N ALA A 115 1.61 13.09 73.66
CA ALA A 115 2.95 12.72 73.27
C ALA A 115 3.30 11.29 73.75
N GLY A 116 3.90 10.49 72.88
CA GLY A 116 4.79 9.39 73.27
C GLY A 116 4.23 7.96 73.35
N SER A 117 3.00 7.67 72.91
CA SER A 117 2.51 6.28 72.91
C SER A 117 2.81 5.57 71.59
N ILE A 118 3.80 4.68 71.61
CA ILE A 118 3.91 3.57 70.66
C ILE A 118 2.68 2.68 70.85
N ALA A 119 1.73 2.72 69.91
CA ALA A 119 0.56 1.85 69.94
C ALA A 119 0.97 0.43 69.50
N VAL A 120 1.10 -0.49 70.46
CA VAL A 120 1.30 -1.92 70.19
C VAL A 120 -0.06 -2.52 69.81
N ASN A 121 -0.42 -2.46 68.53
CA ASN A 121 -1.57 -3.18 67.99
C ASN A 121 -1.10 -4.57 67.52
N ALA A 122 -1.52 -5.63 68.20
CA ALA A 122 -1.16 -7.02 67.90
C ALA A 122 -1.90 -7.60 66.66
N GLY A 123 -2.34 -6.75 65.73
CA GLY A 123 -3.00 -7.13 64.48
C GLY A 123 -2.17 -6.71 63.26
N VAL A 124 -2.22 -7.48 62.18
CA VAL A 124 -1.58 -7.12 60.91
C VAL A 124 -2.25 -5.86 60.37
N GLN A 125 -1.51 -4.76 60.31
CA GLN A 125 -2.01 -3.50 59.74
C GLN A 125 -1.48 -3.36 58.32
N ALA A 126 -2.38 -3.09 57.38
CA ALA A 126 -2.07 -2.85 55.98
C ALA A 126 -2.06 -1.35 55.73
N GLN A 127 -0.88 -0.78 55.42
CA GLN A 127 -0.79 0.59 54.94
C GLN A 127 -0.71 0.59 53.42
N LYS A 128 -1.72 1.15 52.77
CA LYS A 128 -1.68 1.45 51.33
C LYS A 128 -1.07 2.82 51.12
N LEU A 129 0.07 2.88 50.42
CA LEU A 129 0.64 4.16 50.00
C LEU A 129 -0.20 4.75 48.85
N PRO A 130 -0.25 6.08 48.71
CA PRO A 130 -0.82 6.71 47.53
C PRO A 130 -0.14 6.19 46.25
N PRO A 131 -0.87 6.12 45.11
CA PRO A 131 -0.28 5.74 43.84
C PRO A 131 0.97 6.58 43.54
N THR A 132 2.11 5.91 43.41
CA THR A 132 3.41 6.57 43.30
C THR A 132 3.89 6.48 41.86
N ARG A 133 4.06 7.64 41.22
CA ARG A 133 4.62 7.73 39.87
C ARG A 133 6.15 7.62 39.93
N VAL A 134 6.72 6.78 39.07
CA VAL A 134 8.17 6.72 38.83
C VAL A 134 8.58 8.03 38.13
N ASN A 135 9.53 8.76 38.73
CA ASN A 135 9.97 10.03 38.16
C ASN A 135 10.81 9.82 36.88
N ASP A 136 11.19 10.92 36.22
CA ASP A 136 11.96 10.86 34.97
C ASP A 136 13.41 10.34 35.18
N ASP A 137 13.95 10.48 36.39
CA ASP A 137 15.24 9.92 36.81
C ASP A 137 15.18 8.42 37.13
N GLY A 138 13.96 7.84 37.18
CA GLY A 138 13.72 6.43 37.47
C GLY A 138 13.59 6.05 38.94
N ASP A 139 13.41 7.03 39.81
CA ASP A 139 13.27 6.86 41.26
C ASP A 139 11.81 6.94 41.72
N ILE A 140 11.55 6.31 42.86
CA ILE A 140 10.33 6.48 43.67
C ILE A 140 10.69 6.95 45.08
N ALA A 141 9.80 7.73 45.70
CA ALA A 141 9.97 8.17 47.09
C ALA A 141 9.22 7.23 48.03
N ILE A 142 9.95 6.57 48.93
CA ILE A 142 9.38 5.75 50.00
C ILE A 142 9.53 6.51 51.32
N PRO A 143 8.43 6.74 52.08
CA PRO A 143 8.53 7.41 53.36
C PRO A 143 9.51 6.68 54.30
N TYR A 144 10.32 7.44 55.04
CA TYR A 144 11.42 6.98 55.90
C TYR A 144 12.61 6.31 55.18
N ALA A 145 12.40 5.64 54.05
CA ALA A 145 13.46 4.98 53.27
C ALA A 145 14.11 5.89 52.21
N GLY A 146 13.51 7.04 51.89
CA GLY A 146 14.07 8.00 50.94
C GLY A 146 13.77 7.66 49.48
N LYS A 147 14.66 8.05 48.57
CA LYS A 147 14.54 7.76 47.14
C LYS A 147 15.12 6.38 46.82
N LEU A 148 14.41 5.58 46.03
CA LEU A 148 14.90 4.31 45.49
C LEU A 148 14.81 4.32 43.97
N HIS A 149 15.91 3.98 43.30
CA HIS A 149 15.94 3.76 41.86
C HIS A 149 15.28 2.43 41.51
N VAL A 150 14.26 2.43 40.65
CA VAL A 150 13.46 1.25 40.30
C VAL A 150 13.37 0.97 38.80
N VAL A 151 13.87 1.87 37.95
CA VAL A 151 13.86 1.65 36.50
C VAL A 151 14.75 0.48 36.10
N GLY A 152 14.26 -0.34 35.18
CA GLY A 152 14.96 -1.54 34.71
C GLY A 152 14.86 -2.73 35.66
N HIS A 153 14.22 -2.56 36.81
CA HIS A 153 13.90 -3.65 37.74
C HIS A 153 12.51 -4.21 37.46
N THR A 154 12.34 -5.50 37.73
CA THR A 154 11.01 -6.12 37.74
C THR A 154 10.23 -5.71 38.99
N ILE A 155 8.91 -5.87 38.98
CA ILE A 155 8.07 -5.65 40.17
C ILE A 155 8.61 -6.44 41.37
N GLY A 156 8.95 -7.71 41.18
CA GLY A 156 9.49 -8.55 42.25
C GLY A 156 10.86 -8.08 42.77
N GLU A 157 11.71 -7.52 41.91
CA GLU A 157 12.97 -6.91 42.33
C GLU A 157 12.73 -5.62 43.13
N ALA A 158 11.82 -4.77 42.68
CA ALA A 158 11.44 -3.55 43.38
C ALA A 158 10.84 -3.83 44.77
N GLU A 159 9.99 -4.85 44.90
CA GLU A 159 9.49 -5.33 46.20
C GLU A 159 10.64 -5.69 47.15
N GLN A 160 11.62 -6.43 46.67
CA GLN A 160 12.79 -6.81 47.47
C GLN A 160 13.66 -5.61 47.83
N MET A 161 13.76 -4.60 46.96
CA MET A 161 14.50 -3.36 47.22
C MET A 161 13.82 -2.54 48.31
N ILE A 162 12.51 -2.30 48.20
CA ILE A 162 11.74 -1.55 49.20
C ILE A 162 11.75 -2.28 50.55
N ARG A 163 11.57 -3.61 50.54
CA ARG A 163 11.66 -4.40 51.77
C ARG A 163 13.02 -4.28 52.43
N ARG A 164 14.11 -4.24 51.65
CA ARG A 164 15.48 -4.07 52.15
C ARG A 164 15.69 -2.66 52.71
N SER A 165 15.19 -1.61 52.07
CA SER A 165 15.34 -0.23 52.54
C SER A 165 14.56 0.06 53.82
N LEU A 166 13.50 -0.69 54.10
CA LEU A 166 12.72 -0.57 55.34
C LEU A 166 13.27 -1.42 56.51
N ARG A 167 14.31 -2.24 56.28
CA ARG A 167 14.95 -3.01 57.37
C ARG A 167 15.63 -2.06 58.35
N GLY A 168 15.36 -2.26 59.64
CA GLY A 168 15.87 -1.40 60.72
C GLY A 168 15.00 -0.19 61.01
N LEU A 169 14.06 0.15 60.12
CA LEU A 169 13.04 1.16 60.33
C LEU A 169 11.71 0.53 60.79
N SER A 170 11.39 -0.66 60.29
CA SER A 170 10.18 -1.42 60.63
C SER A 170 10.52 -2.85 61.09
N GLN A 171 9.74 -3.38 62.03
CA GLN A 171 9.83 -4.75 62.52
C GLN A 171 9.12 -5.69 61.53
N ASN A 172 9.89 -6.28 60.62
CA ASN A 172 9.45 -7.24 59.60
C ASN A 172 8.42 -6.70 58.57
N PRO A 173 8.78 -5.70 57.76
CA PRO A 173 7.89 -5.19 56.71
C PRO A 173 7.69 -6.24 55.61
N GLN A 174 6.44 -6.50 55.26
CA GLN A 174 6.06 -7.21 54.02
C GLN A 174 5.58 -6.19 53.00
N VAL A 175 6.13 -6.24 51.79
CA VAL A 175 5.84 -5.26 50.74
C VAL A 175 5.26 -5.99 49.55
N ILE A 176 4.15 -5.48 49.04
CA ILE A 176 3.52 -5.90 47.79
C ILE A 176 3.49 -4.67 46.87
N VAL A 177 4.07 -4.80 45.69
CA VAL A 177 4.05 -3.77 44.65
C VAL A 177 3.21 -4.28 43.50
N THR A 178 2.27 -3.45 43.04
CA THR A 178 1.47 -3.74 41.85
C THR A 178 1.55 -2.59 40.88
N LEU A 179 1.63 -2.89 39.58
CA LEU A 179 1.63 -1.89 38.53
C LEU A 179 0.20 -1.44 38.23
N SER A 180 -0.14 -0.24 38.68
CA SER A 180 -1.46 0.36 38.50
C SER A 180 -1.66 0.84 37.05
N GLN A 181 -0.62 1.47 36.50
CA GLN A 181 -0.59 1.93 35.12
C GLN A 181 0.77 1.65 34.49
N ALA A 182 0.77 0.75 33.49
CA ALA A 182 1.92 0.49 32.63
C ALA A 182 1.93 1.52 31.49
N ILE A 183 2.73 2.56 31.61
CA ILE A 183 2.91 3.59 30.58
C ILE A 183 4.01 3.15 29.61
N THR A 184 5.09 2.58 30.13
CA THR A 184 6.26 2.23 29.32
C THR A 184 6.04 0.99 28.47
N ASN A 185 5.24 0.03 28.94
CA ASN A 185 4.93 -1.21 28.23
C ASN A 185 3.75 -1.05 27.24
N THR A 186 3.79 -0.02 26.40
CA THR A 186 2.68 0.33 25.50
C THR A 186 3.13 0.51 24.05
N VAL A 187 2.18 0.27 23.13
CA VAL A 187 2.26 0.62 21.72
C VAL A 187 1.20 1.65 21.37
N ILE A 188 1.45 2.45 20.35
CA ILE A 188 0.48 3.42 19.85
C ILE A 188 -0.15 2.87 18.58
N VAL A 189 -1.46 2.69 18.56
CA VAL A 189 -2.21 2.26 17.37
C VAL A 189 -3.08 3.40 16.87
N SER A 190 -3.04 3.68 15.57
CA SER A 190 -3.76 4.81 14.96
C SER A 190 -4.21 4.52 13.54
N GLY A 191 -5.05 5.40 12.98
CA GLY A 191 -5.55 5.28 11.62
C GLY A 191 -6.83 4.45 11.51
N GLU A 192 -6.92 3.60 10.48
CA GLU A 192 -8.10 2.78 10.13
C GLU A 192 -8.30 1.57 11.06
N VAL A 193 -8.38 1.83 12.36
CA VAL A 193 -8.69 0.84 13.41
C VAL A 193 -9.95 1.24 14.17
N THR A 194 -10.62 0.27 14.80
CA THR A 194 -11.84 0.53 15.57
C THR A 194 -11.58 1.40 16.81
N ARG A 195 -10.51 1.14 17.55
CA ARG A 195 -10.14 1.84 18.78
C ARG A 195 -8.71 2.37 18.68
N PRO A 196 -8.49 3.53 18.05
CA PRO A 196 -7.18 4.16 18.05
C PRO A 196 -6.82 4.63 19.46
N GLY A 197 -5.54 4.57 19.80
CA GLY A 197 -5.04 4.99 21.09
C GLY A 197 -3.80 4.21 21.54
N ARG A 198 -3.47 4.39 22.81
CA ARG A 198 -2.40 3.65 23.48
C ARG A 198 -2.92 2.29 23.92
N LEU A 199 -2.23 1.23 23.53
CA LEU A 199 -2.52 -0.15 23.90
C LEU A 199 -1.39 -0.69 24.79
N VAL A 200 -1.73 -1.29 25.91
CA VAL A 200 -0.77 -1.97 26.80
C VAL A 200 -0.51 -3.37 26.28
N LEU A 201 0.76 -3.75 26.13
CA LEU A 201 1.15 -5.12 25.80
C LEU A 201 1.00 -5.98 27.06
N GLN A 202 0.32 -7.12 26.96
CA GLN A 202 0.02 -7.96 28.13
C GLN A 202 1.09 -9.03 28.34
N THR A 203 1.57 -9.60 27.25
CA THR A 203 2.49 -10.75 27.24
C THR A 203 3.86 -10.42 26.68
N ASN A 204 4.02 -9.24 26.05
CA ASN A 204 5.19 -8.85 25.25
C ASN A 204 5.50 -9.88 24.15
N ARG A 205 4.48 -10.59 23.70
CA ARG A 205 4.55 -11.61 22.64
C ARG A 205 3.52 -11.37 21.54
N GLU A 206 2.70 -10.33 21.68
CA GLU A 206 1.72 -9.90 20.69
C GLU A 206 2.43 -9.56 19.38
N THR A 207 1.91 -10.10 18.29
CA THR A 207 2.35 -9.74 16.93
C THR A 207 1.70 -8.45 16.45
N LEU A 208 2.13 -7.95 15.29
CA LEU A 208 1.49 -6.79 14.66
C LEU A 208 -0.01 -7.06 14.40
N SER A 209 -0.35 -8.27 13.95
CA SER A 209 -1.75 -8.65 13.73
C SER A 209 -2.55 -8.74 15.03
N ASP A 210 -1.96 -9.26 16.12
CA ASP A 210 -2.58 -9.28 17.45
C ASP A 210 -2.87 -7.86 17.95
N VAL A 211 -1.92 -6.94 17.78
CA VAL A 211 -2.09 -5.52 18.18
C VAL A 211 -3.25 -4.87 17.42
N VAL A 212 -3.39 -5.13 16.12
CA VAL A 212 -4.52 -4.64 15.32
C VAL A 212 -5.84 -5.26 15.80
N ALA A 213 -5.86 -6.54 16.14
CA ALA A 213 -7.04 -7.22 16.68
C ALA A 213 -7.44 -6.64 18.06
N LEU A 214 -6.46 -6.43 18.95
CA LEU A 214 -6.66 -5.82 20.27
C LEU A 214 -7.16 -4.37 20.18
N ALA A 215 -6.78 -3.63 19.14
CA ALA A 215 -7.33 -2.33 18.80
C ALA A 215 -8.79 -2.39 18.25
N GLY A 216 -9.42 -3.56 18.29
CA GLY A 216 -10.79 -3.79 17.83
C GLY A 216 -10.90 -4.07 16.33
N GLY A 217 -9.80 -4.45 15.67
CA GLY A 217 -9.75 -4.73 14.25
C GLY A 217 -9.61 -3.49 13.36
N TYR A 218 -9.40 -3.73 12.07
CA TYR A 218 -9.28 -2.70 11.04
C TYR A 218 -10.63 -2.29 10.44
N ARG A 219 -10.71 -1.07 9.89
CA ARG A 219 -11.87 -0.55 9.18
C ARG A 219 -11.61 -0.54 7.67
N GLY A 220 -12.58 -0.97 6.87
CA GLY A 220 -12.45 -1.05 5.41
C GLY A 220 -11.96 -2.42 4.94
N SER A 221 -11.34 -2.48 3.76
CA SER A 221 -10.86 -3.73 3.16
C SER A 221 -9.36 -3.90 3.38
N ALA A 222 -8.92 -5.08 3.82
CA ALA A 222 -7.49 -5.38 4.03
C ALA A 222 -6.63 -5.15 2.78
N ARG A 223 -7.23 -5.26 1.58
CA ARG A 223 -6.56 -5.03 0.28
C ARG A 223 -6.13 -3.57 0.07
N ASP A 224 -6.86 -2.64 0.68
CA ASP A 224 -6.67 -1.19 0.55
C ASP A 224 -5.91 -0.61 1.75
N LEU A 225 -5.54 -1.45 2.71
CA LEU A 225 -4.90 -1.02 3.95
C LEU A 225 -3.40 -1.34 3.94
N THR A 226 -2.62 -0.34 4.33
CA THR A 226 -1.19 -0.48 4.61
C THR A 226 -0.94 -0.19 6.07
N LEU A 227 -0.33 -1.14 6.77
CA LEU A 227 0.19 -0.97 8.11
C LEU A 227 1.56 -0.30 8.02
N ARG A 228 1.64 0.95 8.47
CA ARG A 228 2.90 1.64 8.71
C ARG A 228 3.35 1.38 10.14
N LEU A 229 4.47 0.68 10.28
CA LEU A 229 5.17 0.50 11.55
C LEU A 229 6.29 1.53 11.64
N VAL A 230 6.31 2.28 12.74
CA VAL A 230 7.41 3.16 13.11
C VAL A 230 8.14 2.55 14.30
N ARG A 231 9.36 2.09 14.07
CA ARG A 231 10.23 1.48 15.08
C ARG A 231 11.62 2.11 14.98
N ARG A 232 12.16 2.62 16.09
CA ARG A 232 13.51 3.24 16.16
C ARG A 232 13.77 4.28 15.05
N ASN A 233 12.74 5.09 14.72
CA ASN A 233 12.78 6.12 13.67
C ASN A 233 12.87 5.59 12.22
N GLU A 234 12.66 4.30 12.01
CA GLU A 234 12.45 3.71 10.69
C GLU A 234 10.96 3.52 10.43
N ASN A 235 10.53 3.86 9.21
CA ASN A 235 9.18 3.64 8.74
C ASN A 235 9.15 2.44 7.82
N ILE A 236 8.30 1.47 8.14
CA ILE A 236 8.10 0.27 7.34
C ILE A 236 6.63 0.19 6.97
N ASP A 237 6.37 0.09 5.68
CA ASP A 237 5.02 -0.07 5.15
C ASP A 237 4.79 -1.54 4.75
N LEU A 238 3.85 -2.19 5.43
CA LEU A 238 3.44 -3.56 5.18
C LEU A 238 1.98 -3.58 4.71
N ARG A 239 1.69 -4.33 3.65
CA ARG A 239 0.30 -4.51 3.21
C ARG A 239 -0.42 -5.40 4.21
N LEU A 240 -1.61 -4.99 4.65
CA LEU A 240 -2.34 -5.71 5.68
C LEU A 240 -2.76 -7.12 5.21
N GLU A 241 -3.18 -7.27 3.96
CA GLU A 241 -3.50 -8.57 3.37
C GLU A 241 -2.28 -9.50 3.32
N ASP A 242 -1.08 -9.00 2.99
CA ASP A 242 0.14 -9.83 3.00
C ASP A 242 0.53 -10.24 4.43
N LEU A 243 0.35 -9.35 5.42
CA LEU A 243 0.59 -9.65 6.83
C LEU A 243 -0.29 -10.81 7.32
N ILE A 244 -1.56 -10.84 6.88
CA ILE A 244 -2.53 -11.89 7.23
C ILE A 244 -2.22 -13.20 6.49
N ASP A 245 -1.88 -13.13 5.21
CA ASP A 245 -1.64 -14.31 4.37
C ASP A 245 -0.28 -14.98 4.65
N GLN A 246 0.71 -14.22 5.13
CA GLN A 246 2.07 -14.69 5.35
C GLN A 246 2.49 -14.52 6.81
N PRO A 247 2.43 -15.59 7.62
CA PRO A 247 2.86 -15.55 9.02
C PRO A 247 4.32 -15.11 9.21
N SER A 248 5.17 -15.28 8.21
CA SER A 248 6.56 -14.80 8.23
C SER A 248 6.69 -13.28 8.25
N LEU A 249 5.65 -12.55 7.82
CA LEU A 249 5.63 -11.09 7.86
C LEU A 249 5.10 -10.54 9.19
N ASP A 250 4.44 -11.39 9.99
CA ASP A 250 3.81 -11.01 11.25
C ASP A 250 4.80 -11.05 12.41
N VAL A 251 5.62 -10.01 12.48
CA VAL A 251 6.63 -9.85 13.53
C VAL A 251 6.01 -9.41 14.86
N ARG A 252 6.76 -9.58 15.97
CA ARG A 252 6.34 -9.11 17.29
C ARG A 252 6.31 -7.58 17.36
N ALA A 253 5.35 -7.07 18.12
CA ALA A 253 5.31 -5.67 18.55
C ALA A 253 6.16 -5.48 19.82
N TYR A 254 6.88 -4.37 19.90
CA TYR A 254 7.68 -4.01 21.06
C TYR A 254 7.19 -2.70 21.69
N PRO A 255 7.41 -2.50 23.00
CA PRO A 255 7.12 -1.25 23.66
C PRO A 255 7.74 -0.05 22.92
N GLY A 256 6.95 1.00 22.71
CA GLY A 256 7.35 2.19 21.96
C GLY A 256 7.11 2.13 20.45
N ASP A 257 6.71 0.98 19.90
CA ASP A 257 6.28 0.91 18.49
C ASP A 257 5.03 1.77 18.26
N ARG A 258 4.99 2.43 17.09
CA ARG A 258 3.79 3.11 16.61
C ARG A 258 3.30 2.45 15.34
N LEU A 259 2.08 1.93 15.40
CA LEU A 259 1.37 1.29 14.30
C LEU A 259 0.31 2.27 13.77
N MET A 260 0.32 2.50 12.46
CA MET A 260 -0.65 3.35 11.79
C MET A 260 -1.24 2.59 10.60
N LEU A 261 -2.54 2.34 10.63
CA LEU A 261 -3.25 1.77 9.48
C LEU A 261 -3.68 2.91 8.56
N ILE A 262 -3.18 2.91 7.33
CA ILE A 262 -3.43 3.94 6.33
C ILE A 262 -4.29 3.34 5.23
N ASN A 263 -5.36 4.04 4.86
CA ASN A 263 -6.13 3.73 3.65
C ASN A 263 -5.33 4.18 2.41
N ALA A 264 -4.77 3.21 1.70
CA ALA A 264 -3.93 3.39 0.52
C ALA A 264 -4.42 2.44 -0.60
N PRO A 265 -5.61 2.70 -1.18
CA PRO A 265 -6.17 1.87 -2.23
C PRO A 265 -5.26 1.95 -3.46
N ARG A 266 -4.93 0.79 -4.03
CA ARG A 266 -4.04 0.71 -5.18
C ARG A 266 -4.82 0.57 -6.47
N SER A 267 -4.28 1.16 -7.52
CA SER A 267 -4.92 1.15 -8.83
C SER A 267 -3.91 1.21 -9.95
N PHE A 268 -4.35 0.80 -11.13
CA PHE A 268 -3.59 0.91 -12.36
C PHE A 268 -4.43 1.65 -13.40
N SER A 269 -3.77 2.36 -14.31
CA SER A 269 -4.46 3.06 -15.38
C SER A 269 -4.52 2.20 -16.63
N VAL A 270 -5.70 2.11 -17.25
CA VAL A 270 -5.90 1.45 -18.52
C VAL A 270 -6.02 2.50 -19.62
N MET A 271 -5.25 2.37 -20.69
CA MET A 271 -5.20 3.31 -21.80
C MET A 271 -5.12 2.61 -23.17
N GLY A 272 -5.42 3.36 -24.23
CA GLY A 272 -5.31 2.90 -25.61
C GLY A 272 -6.59 2.25 -26.13
N ALA A 273 -6.45 1.09 -26.77
CA ALA A 273 -7.52 0.40 -27.49
C ALA A 273 -8.21 -0.80 -26.81
N PRO A 274 -8.39 -0.87 -25.48
CA PRO A 274 -9.42 -1.75 -24.91
C PRO A 274 -10.84 -1.16 -25.14
N GLY A 275 -10.92 0.11 -25.56
CA GLY A 275 -12.17 0.84 -25.80
C GLY A 275 -12.67 1.64 -24.60
N ARG A 276 -11.89 1.68 -23.49
CA ARG A 276 -12.15 2.44 -22.27
C ARG A 276 -10.82 2.98 -21.71
N VAL A 277 -10.84 4.19 -21.16
CA VAL A 277 -9.71 4.81 -20.46
C VAL A 277 -10.16 5.09 -19.04
N GLU A 278 -9.67 4.30 -18.08
CA GLU A 278 -10.16 4.31 -16.70
C GLU A 278 -9.04 3.89 -15.74
N GLN A 279 -9.13 4.39 -14.49
CA GLN A 279 -8.30 3.93 -13.38
C GLN A 279 -9.01 2.77 -12.69
N VAL A 280 -8.42 1.58 -12.75
CA VAL A 280 -9.01 0.35 -12.24
C VAL A 280 -8.40 0.03 -10.88
N PRO A 281 -9.19 -0.09 -9.80
CA PRO A 281 -8.69 -0.48 -8.49
C PRO A 281 -8.29 -1.95 -8.48
N PHE A 282 -7.26 -2.29 -7.69
CA PHE A 282 -6.87 -3.68 -7.50
C PHE A 282 -7.94 -4.44 -6.71
N SER A 283 -8.31 -5.61 -7.21
CA SER A 283 -9.28 -6.47 -6.53
C SER A 283 -8.68 -7.30 -5.40
N ARG A 284 -7.35 -7.47 -5.39
CA ARG A 284 -6.57 -8.29 -4.43
C ARG A 284 -5.20 -7.65 -4.19
N SER A 285 -4.50 -8.07 -3.12
CA SER A 285 -3.11 -7.70 -2.82
C SER A 285 -2.18 -7.88 -4.01
N ARG A 286 -2.38 -8.95 -4.77
CA ARG A 286 -1.62 -9.27 -5.98
C ARG A 286 -2.57 -9.37 -7.16
N THR A 287 -2.40 -8.45 -8.11
CA THR A 287 -3.12 -8.47 -9.39
C THR A 287 -2.10 -8.78 -10.47
N SER A 288 -2.28 -9.89 -11.19
CA SER A 288 -1.41 -10.23 -12.31
C SER A 288 -1.75 -9.42 -13.56
N LEU A 289 -0.83 -9.31 -14.52
CA LEU A 289 -1.10 -8.66 -15.81
C LEU A 289 -2.27 -9.33 -16.53
N ALA A 290 -2.37 -10.67 -16.46
CA ALA A 290 -3.51 -11.40 -17.02
C ALA A 290 -4.83 -10.96 -16.38
N ALA A 291 -4.86 -10.81 -15.05
CA ALA A 291 -6.03 -10.33 -14.33
C ALA A 291 -6.35 -8.86 -14.64
N ALA A 292 -5.33 -8.02 -14.82
CA ALA A 292 -5.49 -6.62 -15.19
C ALA A 292 -6.05 -6.46 -16.61
N VAL A 293 -5.56 -7.23 -17.57
CA VAL A 293 -6.12 -7.27 -18.94
C VAL A 293 -7.57 -7.76 -18.91
N ALA A 294 -7.89 -8.76 -18.09
CA ALA A 294 -9.26 -9.23 -17.92
C ALA A 294 -10.16 -8.16 -17.28
N ALA A 295 -9.68 -7.47 -16.24
CA ALA A 295 -10.40 -6.37 -15.58
C ALA A 295 -10.63 -5.17 -16.52
N ALA A 296 -9.71 -4.93 -17.45
CA ALA A 296 -9.85 -3.94 -18.52
C ALA A 296 -10.88 -4.32 -19.61
N GLY A 297 -11.44 -5.54 -19.57
CA GLY A 297 -12.36 -6.06 -20.59
C GLY A 297 -11.66 -6.75 -21.78
N GLY A 298 -10.35 -7.02 -21.67
CA GLY A 298 -9.56 -7.64 -22.71
C GLY A 298 -9.19 -6.70 -23.86
N VAL A 299 -8.78 -7.27 -24.98
CA VAL A 299 -8.44 -6.52 -26.20
C VAL A 299 -9.66 -6.45 -27.10
N ASN A 300 -10.03 -5.25 -27.53
CA ASN A 300 -11.12 -5.08 -28.47
C ASN A 300 -10.68 -5.55 -29.88
N PRO A 301 -11.32 -6.55 -30.49
CA PRO A 301 -10.88 -7.12 -31.77
C PRO A 301 -10.97 -6.13 -32.94
N GLY A 302 -11.78 -5.07 -32.83
CA GLY A 302 -11.94 -4.05 -33.87
C GLY A 302 -11.01 -2.84 -33.73
N LEU A 303 -10.38 -2.64 -32.56
CA LEU A 303 -9.60 -1.45 -32.24
C LEU A 303 -8.18 -1.77 -31.76
N GLY A 304 -8.00 -2.83 -30.98
CA GLY A 304 -6.74 -3.17 -30.32
C GLY A 304 -5.99 -4.31 -30.99
N ASP A 305 -4.67 -4.30 -30.86
CA ASP A 305 -3.78 -5.39 -31.28
C ASP A 305 -3.41 -6.26 -30.07
N PRO A 306 -3.81 -7.54 -30.02
CA PRO A 306 -3.41 -8.45 -28.95
C PRO A 306 -1.89 -8.69 -28.89
N ALA A 307 -1.15 -8.39 -29.97
CA ALA A 307 0.31 -8.43 -29.97
C ALA A 307 0.97 -7.20 -29.34
N ALA A 308 0.22 -6.13 -29.04
CA ALA A 308 0.72 -4.83 -28.63
C ALA A 308 0.25 -4.44 -27.22
N ILE A 309 0.51 -5.29 -26.23
CA ILE A 309 0.17 -4.99 -24.84
C ILE A 309 1.42 -4.50 -24.12
N PHE A 310 1.33 -3.33 -23.50
CA PHE A 310 2.45 -2.67 -22.85
C PHE A 310 2.11 -2.33 -21.40
N VAL A 311 3.08 -2.50 -20.50
CA VAL A 311 3.02 -2.00 -19.13
C VAL A 311 4.11 -0.96 -18.96
N PHE A 312 3.71 0.29 -18.72
CA PHE A 312 4.64 1.36 -18.38
C PHE A 312 4.80 1.40 -16.86
N ARG A 313 6.05 1.35 -16.40
CA ARG A 313 6.40 1.30 -14.98
C ARG A 313 7.69 2.09 -14.73
N PHE A 314 7.71 2.90 -13.69
CA PHE A 314 8.95 3.44 -13.16
C PHE A 314 9.61 2.44 -12.22
N VAL A 315 10.87 2.11 -12.48
CA VAL A 315 11.69 1.25 -11.63
C VAL A 315 12.79 2.09 -11.01
N VAL A 316 13.01 1.93 -9.70
CA VAL A 316 14.12 2.60 -9.01
C VAL A 316 15.38 1.75 -9.21
N ASP A 317 16.40 2.32 -9.84
CA ASP A 317 17.70 1.68 -10.03
C ASP A 317 18.49 1.60 -8.70
N ALA A 318 19.57 0.82 -8.64
CA ALA A 318 20.45 0.68 -7.48
C ALA A 318 21.02 2.02 -6.96
N LYS A 319 21.00 3.07 -7.81
CA LYS A 319 21.41 4.44 -7.48
C LYS A 319 20.29 5.34 -6.95
N GLY A 320 19.06 4.81 -6.81
CA GLY A 320 17.89 5.57 -6.34
C GLY A 320 17.18 6.41 -7.41
N ASN A 321 17.62 6.32 -8.68
CA ASN A 321 17.01 7.06 -9.78
C ASN A 321 15.80 6.32 -10.36
N GLN A 322 14.74 7.05 -10.71
CA GLN A 322 13.58 6.48 -11.39
C GLN A 322 13.86 6.32 -12.89
N GLU A 323 13.92 5.07 -13.35
CA GLU A 323 14.08 4.71 -14.76
C GLU A 323 12.73 4.25 -15.33
N PRO A 324 12.23 4.86 -16.42
CA PRO A 324 11.02 4.39 -17.09
C PRO A 324 11.31 3.08 -17.84
N VAL A 325 10.58 2.03 -17.49
CA VAL A 325 10.65 0.71 -18.11
C VAL A 325 9.31 0.39 -18.77
N VAL A 326 9.37 -0.10 -20.00
CA VAL A 326 8.20 -0.56 -20.75
C VAL A 326 8.31 -2.05 -20.96
N TYR A 327 7.37 -2.80 -20.37
CA TYR A 327 7.25 -4.22 -20.61
C TYR A 327 6.31 -4.46 -21.77
N HIS A 328 6.76 -5.19 -22.79
CA HIS A 328 5.96 -5.54 -23.95
C HIS A 328 5.58 -7.02 -23.89
N LEU A 329 4.29 -7.30 -24.04
CA LEU A 329 3.74 -8.65 -24.07
C LEU A 329 2.94 -8.87 -25.36
N ASN A 330 3.23 -9.99 -26.04
CA ASN A 330 2.50 -10.41 -27.22
C ASN A 330 1.53 -11.57 -26.89
N MET A 331 0.26 -11.26 -26.67
CA MET A 331 -0.77 -12.24 -26.32
C MET A 331 -1.31 -13.04 -27.52
N MET A 332 -0.81 -12.84 -28.74
CA MET A 332 -1.04 -13.78 -29.85
C MET A 332 -0.33 -15.12 -29.63
N ARG A 333 0.65 -15.16 -28.71
CA ARG A 333 1.39 -16.37 -28.36
C ARG A 333 0.77 -17.00 -27.13
N ALA A 334 0.42 -18.29 -27.21
CA ALA A 334 -0.16 -19.03 -26.07
C ALA A 334 0.72 -18.98 -24.81
N GLY A 335 2.05 -19.02 -24.97
CA GLY A 335 3.01 -18.92 -23.86
C GLY A 335 2.94 -17.60 -23.07
N ALA A 336 2.55 -16.51 -23.73
CA ALA A 336 2.49 -15.18 -23.12
C ALA A 336 1.42 -15.10 -22.01
N TYR A 337 0.39 -15.93 -22.05
CA TYR A 337 -0.64 -15.98 -20.99
C TYR A 337 -0.06 -16.48 -19.66
N PHE A 338 0.86 -17.45 -19.68
CA PHE A 338 1.53 -17.92 -18.47
C PHE A 338 2.48 -16.86 -17.89
N VAL A 339 3.16 -16.13 -18.77
CA VAL A 339 3.99 -14.97 -18.40
C VAL A 339 3.13 -13.88 -17.74
N ALA A 340 1.99 -13.55 -18.35
CA ALA A 340 1.04 -12.59 -17.82
C ALA A 340 0.43 -12.98 -16.46
N GLN A 341 0.27 -14.28 -16.19
CA GLN A 341 -0.21 -14.77 -14.88
C GLN A 341 0.83 -14.63 -13.77
N ARG A 342 2.12 -14.60 -14.09
CA ARG A 342 3.22 -14.47 -13.14
C ARG A 342 3.73 -13.04 -13.00
N PHE A 343 3.43 -12.18 -13.96
CA PHE A 343 3.76 -10.76 -13.88
C PHE A 343 2.80 -10.05 -12.93
N ASP A 344 3.30 -9.59 -11.79
CA ASP A 344 2.52 -8.79 -10.84
C ASP A 344 2.47 -7.32 -11.27
N MET A 345 1.26 -6.76 -11.28
CA MET A 345 1.01 -5.33 -11.43
C MET A 345 1.36 -4.58 -10.14
N ARG A 346 1.86 -3.36 -10.30
CA ARG A 346 2.21 -2.44 -9.21
C ARG A 346 1.31 -1.21 -9.24
N ASP A 347 1.21 -0.56 -8.09
CA ASP A 347 0.44 0.67 -7.98
C ASP A 347 0.98 1.73 -8.94
N GLY A 348 0.09 2.42 -9.65
CA GLY A 348 0.45 3.44 -10.64
C GLY A 348 0.95 2.89 -11.98
N ASP A 349 0.98 1.58 -12.20
CA ASP A 349 1.28 1.02 -13.52
C ASP A 349 0.27 1.49 -14.56
N VAL A 350 0.73 1.72 -15.80
CA VAL A 350 -0.15 2.03 -16.93
C VAL A 350 -0.18 0.82 -17.87
N LEU A 351 -1.34 0.17 -17.95
CA LEU A 351 -1.65 -0.85 -18.94
C LEU A 351 -2.11 -0.16 -20.23
N TYR A 352 -1.30 -0.26 -21.27
CA TYR A 352 -1.60 0.31 -22.58
C TYR A 352 -1.82 -0.80 -23.60
N VAL A 353 -2.96 -0.75 -24.29
CA VAL A 353 -3.24 -1.65 -25.43
C VAL A 353 -3.07 -0.86 -26.71
N GLY A 354 -2.10 -1.25 -27.53
CA GLY A 354 -1.83 -0.63 -28.82
C GLY A 354 -2.99 -0.77 -29.79
N ASN A 355 -3.21 0.27 -30.59
CA ASN A 355 -4.17 0.21 -31.69
C ASN A 355 -3.76 -0.88 -32.69
N ALA A 356 -4.74 -1.66 -33.17
CA ALA A 356 -4.57 -2.51 -34.34
C ALA A 356 -4.02 -1.68 -35.49
N ALA A 357 -2.99 -2.19 -36.17
CA ALA A 357 -2.62 -1.67 -37.47
C ALA A 357 -3.87 -1.79 -38.34
N ALA A 358 -4.50 -0.65 -38.62
CA ALA A 358 -5.78 -0.62 -39.28
C ALA A 358 -5.69 -1.40 -40.60
N ASN A 359 -6.23 -2.62 -40.65
CA ASN A 359 -6.47 -3.31 -41.91
C ASN A 359 -7.72 -2.71 -42.56
N GLN A 360 -7.69 -1.41 -42.88
CA GLN A 360 -8.86 -0.68 -43.35
C GLN A 360 -8.77 -0.32 -44.84
N PRO A 361 -8.99 -1.28 -45.75
CA PRO A 361 -9.74 -0.99 -46.97
C PRO A 361 -11.21 -0.67 -46.66
N SER A 362 -11.75 -1.08 -45.50
CA SER A 362 -13.18 -0.98 -45.18
C SER A 362 -13.66 0.44 -44.84
N LYS A 363 -12.88 1.26 -44.12
CA LYS A 363 -13.23 2.68 -43.90
C LYS A 363 -13.15 3.51 -45.18
N VAL A 364 -12.19 3.19 -46.05
CA VAL A 364 -12.11 3.77 -47.40
C VAL A 364 -13.36 3.38 -48.19
N LEU A 365 -13.81 2.12 -48.12
CA LEU A 365 -15.03 1.68 -48.80
C LEU A 365 -16.29 2.39 -48.27
N GLN A 366 -16.37 2.67 -46.96
CA GLN A 366 -17.49 3.42 -46.37
C GLN A 366 -17.50 4.89 -46.79
N LEU A 367 -16.34 5.56 -46.79
CA LEU A 367 -16.21 6.94 -47.28
C LEU A 367 -16.49 7.04 -48.79
N VAL A 368 -16.00 6.08 -49.57
CA VAL A 368 -16.29 5.95 -51.00
C VAL A 368 -17.78 5.72 -51.23
N SER A 369 -18.44 4.86 -50.44
CA SER A 369 -19.89 4.62 -50.56
C SER A 369 -20.74 5.87 -50.27
N GLN A 370 -20.31 6.73 -49.34
CA GLN A 370 -20.98 8.00 -49.04
C GLN A 370 -20.80 9.03 -50.17
N LEU A 371 -19.63 9.07 -50.82
CA LEU A 371 -19.37 9.92 -51.98
C LEU A 371 -20.21 9.52 -53.22
N PHE A 372 -20.59 8.26 -53.36
CA PHE A 372 -21.41 7.76 -54.47
C PHE A 372 -22.93 7.71 -54.19
N SER A 373 -23.35 7.94 -52.94
CA SER A 373 -24.77 8.04 -52.56
C SER A 373 -25.58 9.12 -53.32
N PRO A 374 -25.01 10.27 -53.74
CA PRO A 374 -25.74 11.28 -54.50
C PRO A 374 -25.91 10.97 -56.00
N LEU A 375 -25.16 10.00 -56.56
CA LEU A 375 -25.21 9.70 -57.99
C LEU A 375 -26.45 8.88 -58.38
N MET A 376 -26.93 8.02 -57.47
CA MET A 376 -28.17 7.26 -57.68
C MET A 376 -29.43 8.14 -57.59
N THR A 377 -29.38 9.25 -56.85
CA THR A 377 -30.49 10.21 -56.73
C THR A 377 -30.60 11.11 -57.96
N VAL A 378 -29.47 11.48 -58.59
CA VAL A 378 -29.48 12.32 -59.80
C VAL A 378 -29.98 11.55 -61.02
N THR A 379 -29.67 10.26 -61.18
CA THR A 379 -30.21 9.46 -62.31
C THR A 379 -31.71 9.23 -62.18
N ALA A 380 -32.22 9.04 -60.96
CA ALA A 380 -33.66 8.91 -60.70
C ALA A 380 -34.42 10.23 -60.95
N ALA A 381 -33.82 11.37 -60.60
CA ALA A 381 -34.40 12.69 -60.84
C ALA A 381 -34.43 13.10 -62.33
N VAL A 382 -33.43 12.69 -63.12
CA VAL A 382 -33.41 12.97 -64.56
C VAL A 382 -34.44 12.12 -65.31
N GLN A 383 -34.67 10.87 -64.88
CA GLN A 383 -35.70 10.01 -65.48
C GLN A 383 -37.12 10.48 -65.18
N THR A 384 -37.40 11.04 -64.00
CA THR A 384 -38.71 11.62 -63.68
C THR A 384 -38.98 12.91 -64.45
N VAL A 385 -37.97 13.75 -64.67
CA VAL A 385 -38.12 14.97 -65.50
C VAL A 385 -38.29 14.63 -66.98
N GLN A 386 -37.60 13.62 -67.51
CA GLN A 386 -37.80 13.18 -68.91
C GLN A 386 -39.18 12.55 -69.14
N ASN A 387 -39.72 11.79 -68.18
CA ASN A 387 -41.06 11.24 -68.29
C ASN A 387 -42.17 12.29 -68.13
N SER A 388 -41.91 13.39 -67.41
CA SER A 388 -42.88 14.50 -67.24
C SER A 388 -43.00 15.41 -68.46
N ASN A 389 -42.01 15.44 -69.36
CA ASN A 389 -42.03 16.27 -70.57
C ASN A 389 -42.59 15.54 -71.81
N ASN A 390 -42.94 14.25 -71.68
CA ASN A 390 -43.46 13.41 -72.77
C ASN A 390 -44.96 13.06 -72.62
N ASN A 391 -45.64 13.67 -71.65
CA ASN A 391 -47.11 13.77 -71.54
C ASN A 391 -47.51 15.22 -71.74
#